data_AF-A0A9W9RY15-F1
#
_entry.id   AF-A0A9W9RY15-F1
#
_cell.length_a   1.000
_cell.length_b   1.000
_cell.length_c   1.000
_cell.angle_alpha   90.00
_cell.angle_beta   90.00
_cell.angle_gamma   90.00
#
_symmetry.space_group_name_H-M   'P 1'
#
loop_
_entity.id
_entity.type
_entity.pdbx_description
1 polymer ?
#
loop_
_entity_poly.entity_id
_entity_poly.type
_entity_poly.pdbx_seq_one_letter_code
_entity_poly.pdbx_strand_id
1 'polypeptide(L)'
;MNTIMLASMASGITTSIILETVLLRRGADQLSWTMAARTAMGMSMVSMLAMEVAENAVDYHLTGGVVAFEDPKFWIAAVLSIGAGYLAPLPYNYLRLRKYGKACH
;
A
#
# COMPACT_ATOMS: atom_id res chain seq x y z
N MET A 1 -1.79 21.25 1.98
CA MET A 1 -1.57 20.01 2.76
C MET A 1 -2.44 18.84 2.24
N ASN A 2 -3.77 18.97 2.12
CA ASN A 2 -4.61 17.92 1.51
C ASN A 2 -4.20 17.52 0.08
N THR A 3 -3.75 18.49 -0.73
CA THR A 3 -3.28 18.24 -2.10
C THR A 3 -1.99 17.40 -2.15
N ILE A 4 -1.13 17.54 -1.14
CA ILE A 4 0.14 16.80 -1.06
C ILE A 4 -0.14 15.35 -0.68
N MET A 5 -1.00 15.11 0.32
CA MET A 5 -1.46 13.75 0.66
C MET A 5 -2.10 13.08 -0.55
N LEU A 6 -3.08 13.71 -1.21
CA LEU A 6 -3.74 13.12 -2.38
C LEU A 6 -2.77 12.81 -3.53
N ALA A 7 -1.81 13.70 -3.80
CA ALA A 7 -0.79 13.47 -4.82
C ALA A 7 0.14 12.31 -4.45
N SER A 8 0.58 12.23 -3.19
CA SER A 8 1.42 11.14 -2.70
C SER A 8 0.72 9.79 -2.81
N MET A 9 -0.53 9.70 -2.34
CA MET A 9 -1.33 8.48 -2.44
C MET A 9 -1.58 8.06 -3.89
N ALA A 10 -1.92 9.01 -4.76
CA ALA A 10 -2.13 8.72 -6.18
C ALA A 10 -0.84 8.20 -6.83
N SER A 11 0.31 8.77 -6.48
CA SER A 11 1.61 8.32 -6.99
C SER A 11 1.95 6.91 -6.48
N GLY A 12 1.79 6.62 -5.20
CA GLY A 12 2.07 5.31 -4.59
C GLY A 12 1.18 4.19 -5.11
N ILE A 13 -0.12 4.46 -5.27
CA ILE A 13 -1.07 3.50 -5.87
C ILE A 13 -0.72 3.26 -7.34
N THR A 14 -0.41 4.32 -8.10
CA THR A 14 -0.09 4.18 -9.54
C THR A 14 1.18 3.35 -9.74
N THR A 15 2.25 3.63 -9.00
CA THR A 15 3.50 2.87 -9.10
C THR A 15 3.32 1.42 -8.64
N SER A 16 2.53 1.17 -7.60
CA SER A 16 2.20 -0.18 -7.14
C SER A 16 1.46 -0.98 -8.20
N ILE A 17 0.40 -0.41 -8.80
CA ILE A 17 -0.35 -1.07 -9.89
C ILE A 17 0.55 -1.36 -11.09
N ILE A 18 1.43 -0.43 -11.46
CA ILE A 18 2.39 -0.65 -12.56
C ILE A 18 3.33 -1.80 -12.21
N LEU A 19 3.91 -1.80 -11.01
CA LEU A 19 4.85 -2.83 -10.57
C LEU A 19 4.19 -4.22 -10.54
N GLU A 20 3.02 -4.35 -9.92
CA GLU A 20 2.27 -5.60 -9.87
C GLU A 20 1.86 -6.06 -11.27
N THR A 21 1.42 -5.16 -12.14
CA THR A 21 1.08 -5.49 -13.54
C THR A 21 2.30 -6.04 -14.29
N VAL A 22 3.48 -5.41 -14.12
CA VAL A 22 4.73 -5.87 -14.73
C VAL A 22 5.16 -7.22 -14.16
N LEU A 23 5.04 -7.43 -12.84
CA LEU A 23 5.36 -8.70 -12.18
C LEU A 23 4.42 -9.83 -12.60
N LEU A 24 3.11 -9.58 -12.72
CA LEU A 24 2.14 -10.57 -13.21
C LEU A 24 2.35 -10.92 -14.69
N ARG A 25 2.83 -9.95 -15.48
CA ARG A 25 3.14 -10.14 -16.90
C ARG A 25 4.44 -10.90 -17.11
N ARG A 26 5.52 -10.53 -16.41
CA ARG A 26 6.87 -11.08 -16.63
C ARG A 26 7.27 -12.17 -15.64
N GLY A 27 6.55 -12.30 -14.54
CA GLY A 27 6.77 -13.30 -13.50
C GLY A 27 6.17 -14.66 -13.85
N ALA A 28 5.79 -15.42 -12.81
CA ALA A 28 5.35 -16.80 -12.95
C ALA A 28 4.01 -16.96 -13.68
N ASP A 29 3.10 -15.99 -13.55
CA ASP A 29 1.74 -16.09 -14.08
C ASP A 29 1.62 -15.77 -15.58
N GLN A 30 2.60 -15.08 -16.18
CA GLN A 30 2.69 -14.74 -17.63
C GLN A 30 1.37 -14.23 -18.25
N LEU A 31 0.59 -13.46 -17.50
CA LEU A 31 -0.74 -12.99 -17.90
C LEU A 31 -0.67 -12.03 -19.10
N SER A 32 -1.73 -11.94 -19.91
CA SER A 32 -1.84 -10.89 -20.94
C SER A 32 -1.90 -9.51 -20.29
N TRP A 33 -1.45 -8.45 -20.98
CA TRP A 33 -1.40 -7.09 -20.42
C TRP A 33 -2.75 -6.63 -19.83
N THR A 34 -3.85 -6.92 -20.50
CA THR A 34 -5.21 -6.61 -20.04
C THR A 34 -5.62 -7.43 -18.82
N MET A 35 -5.23 -8.71 -18.76
CA MET A 35 -5.54 -9.58 -17.63
C MET A 35 -4.67 -9.22 -16.41
N ALA A 36 -3.38 -8.96 -16.59
CA ALA A 36 -2.46 -8.53 -15.55
C ALA A 36 -2.91 -7.23 -14.88
N ALA A 37 -3.32 -6.22 -15.67
CA ALA A 37 -3.80 -4.95 -15.14
C ALA A 37 -5.12 -5.11 -14.36
N ARG A 38 -6.06 -5.91 -14.87
CA ARG A 38 -7.31 -6.23 -14.15
C ARG A 38 -7.05 -6.98 -12.84
N THR A 39 -6.11 -7.92 -12.85
CA THR A 39 -5.74 -8.70 -11.67
C THR A 39 -5.01 -7.83 -10.65
N ALA A 40 -4.06 -6.98 -11.05
CA ALA A 40 -3.38 -6.03 -10.16
C ALA A 40 -4.40 -5.08 -9.47
N MET A 41 -5.31 -4.48 -10.25
CA MET A 41 -6.38 -3.66 -9.68
C MET A 41 -7.33 -4.46 -8.77
N GLY A 42 -7.62 -5.73 -9.09
CA GLY A 42 -8.60 -6.56 -8.38
C GLY A 42 -8.09 -7.26 -7.12
N MET A 43 -6.78 -7.51 -7.00
CA MET A 43 -6.25 -8.32 -5.89
C MET A 43 -6.17 -7.57 -4.57
N SER A 44 -5.86 -6.26 -4.62
CA SER A 44 -5.44 -5.54 -3.41
C SER A 44 -5.76 -4.04 -3.35
N MET A 45 -6.59 -3.46 -4.24
CA MET A 45 -6.85 -2.00 -4.20
C MET A 45 -7.32 -1.47 -2.84
N VAL A 46 -8.22 -2.20 -2.15
CA VAL A 46 -8.71 -1.81 -0.82
C VAL A 46 -7.59 -1.84 0.22
N SER A 47 -6.72 -2.85 0.15
CA SER A 47 -5.61 -3.03 1.08
C SER A 47 -4.47 -2.05 0.80
N MET A 48 -4.20 -1.71 -0.47
CA MET A 48 -3.27 -0.63 -0.85
C MET A 48 -3.77 0.72 -0.35
N LEU A 49 -5.06 1.03 -0.55
CA LEU A 49 -5.65 2.26 -0.01
C LEU A 49 -5.56 2.31 1.51
N ALA A 50 -5.87 1.21 2.20
CA ALA A 50 -5.77 1.15 3.66
C ALA A 50 -4.34 1.36 4.17
N MET A 51 -3.36 0.74 3.51
CA MET A 51 -1.93 0.90 3.82
C MET A 51 -1.48 2.35 3.62
N GLU A 52 -1.72 2.91 2.45
CA GLU A 52 -1.30 4.26 2.09
C GLU A 52 -1.98 5.33 2.99
N VAL A 53 -3.27 5.15 3.34
CA VAL A 53 -3.96 6.03 4.30
C VAL A 53 -3.33 5.92 5.69
N ALA A 54 -3.05 4.70 6.17
CA ALA A 54 -2.47 4.49 7.49
C ALA A 54 -1.05 5.08 7.58
N GLU A 55 -0.23 4.88 6.55
CA GLU A 55 1.12 5.45 6.47
C GLU A 55 1.09 6.97 6.48
N ASN A 56 0.28 7.58 5.60
CA ASN A 56 0.15 9.04 5.54
C ASN A 56 -0.43 9.62 6.83
N ALA A 57 -1.40 8.94 7.48
CA ALA A 57 -1.99 9.40 8.73
C ALA A 57 -1.00 9.35 9.89
N VAL A 58 -0.23 8.25 10.01
CA VAL A 58 0.77 8.08 11.08
C VAL A 58 1.96 9.01 10.87
N ASP A 59 2.43 9.14 9.63
CA ASP A 59 3.49 10.10 9.31
C ASP A 59 3.05 11.53 9.63
N TYR A 60 1.87 11.95 9.17
CA TYR A 60 1.34 13.28 9.47
C TYR A 60 1.17 13.52 10.97
N HIS A 61 0.73 12.50 11.73
CA HIS A 61 0.58 12.62 13.18
C HIS A 61 1.92 12.77 13.91
N LEU A 62 2.97 12.11 13.43
CA LEU A 62 4.29 12.09 14.09
C LEU A 62 5.22 13.23 13.64
N THR A 63 5.17 13.64 12.38
CA THR A 63 6.05 14.67 11.80
C THR A 63 5.34 16.01 11.59
N GLY A 64 4.02 16.06 11.71
CA GLY A 64 3.21 17.26 11.42
C GLY A 64 3.23 17.65 9.94
N GLY A 65 3.72 16.78 9.05
CA GLY A 65 3.94 17.07 7.63
C GLY A 65 5.24 17.83 7.34
N VAL A 66 6.18 17.87 8.29
CA VAL A 66 7.50 18.48 8.11
C VAL A 66 8.52 17.40 7.75
N VAL A 67 9.09 17.49 6.56
CA VAL A 67 10.15 16.58 6.10
C VAL A 67 11.49 17.11 6.55
N ALA A 68 12.03 16.55 7.63
CA ALA A 68 13.33 16.91 8.19
C ALA A 68 14.27 15.69 8.17
N PHE A 69 14.94 15.45 7.04
CA PHE A 69 15.84 14.30 6.86
C PHE A 69 17.03 14.27 7.83
N GLU A 70 17.38 15.42 8.41
CA GLU A 70 18.48 15.56 9.36
C GLU A 70 18.07 15.19 10.81
N ASP A 71 16.78 15.09 11.10
CA ASP A 71 16.28 14.72 12.43
C ASP A 71 16.11 13.18 12.53
N PRO A 72 16.77 12.50 13.48
CA PRO A 72 16.55 11.08 13.75
C PRO A 72 15.07 10.72 14.01
N LYS A 73 14.27 11.66 14.50
CA LYS A 73 12.83 11.46 14.74
C LYS A 73 12.05 11.20 13.46
N PHE A 74 12.46 11.79 12.33
CA PHE A 74 11.83 11.55 11.03
C PHE A 74 11.96 10.09 10.62
N TRP A 75 13.15 9.49 10.80
CA TRP A 75 13.38 8.09 10.47
C TRP A 75 12.61 7.13 11.37
N ILE A 76 12.48 7.45 12.66
CA ILE A 76 11.65 6.68 13.59
C ILE A 76 10.18 6.76 13.18
N ALA A 77 9.68 7.95 12.84
CA ALA A 77 8.32 8.17 12.36
C ALA A 77 8.06 7.40 11.06
N ALA A 78 9.01 7.39 10.13
CA ALA A 78 8.93 6.63 8.88
C ALA A 78 8.82 5.12 9.13
N VAL A 79 9.66 4.56 10.01
CA VAL A 79 9.60 3.13 10.38
C VAL A 79 8.25 2.78 11.02
N LEU A 80 7.74 3.63 11.92
CA LEU A 80 6.44 3.43 12.55
C LEU A 80 5.28 3.56 11.55
N SER A 81 5.38 4.50 10.62
CA SER A 81 4.41 4.70 9.54
C SER A 81 4.32 3.46 8.66
N ILE A 82 5.45 2.96 8.14
CA ILE A 82 5.53 1.71 7.35
C ILE A 82 4.96 0.52 8.15
N GLY A 83 5.29 0.42 9.44
CA GLY A 83 4.76 -0.62 10.31
C GLY A 83 3.23 -0.56 10.44
N ALA A 84 2.67 0.64 10.61
CA ALA A 84 1.23 0.83 10.66
C ALA A 84 0.56 0.53 9.32
N GLY A 85 1.17 0.95 8.21
CA GLY A 85 0.77 0.62 6.85
C GLY A 85 0.67 -0.89 6.62
N TYR A 86 1.69 -1.63 7.01
CA TYR A 86 1.72 -3.08 6.89
C TYR A 86 0.65 -3.78 7.74
N LEU A 87 0.42 -3.30 8.96
CA LEU A 87 -0.54 -3.90 9.88
C LEU A 87 -2.01 -3.56 9.53
N ALA A 88 -2.27 -2.38 8.97
CA ALA A 88 -3.62 -1.89 8.68
C ALA A 88 -4.47 -2.81 7.76
N PRO A 89 -3.95 -3.38 6.65
CA PRO A 89 -4.74 -4.26 5.79
C PRO A 89 -4.87 -5.70 6.31
N LEU A 90 -4.09 -6.11 7.33
CA LEU A 90 -4.08 -7.50 7.80
C LEU A 90 -5.45 -7.98 8.34
N PRO A 91 -6.17 -7.23 9.19
CA PRO A 91 -7.49 -7.66 9.66
C PRO A 91 -8.49 -7.84 8.51
N TYR A 92 -8.47 -6.92 7.54
CA TYR A 92 -9.33 -7.00 6.36
C TYR A 92 -9.01 -8.23 5.50
N ASN A 93 -7.73 -8.45 5.20
CA ASN A 93 -7.28 -9.61 4.45
C ASN A 93 -7.61 -10.93 5.17
N TYR A 94 -7.43 -10.99 6.49
CA TYR A 94 -7.77 -12.16 7.31
C TYR A 94 -9.27 -12.48 7.28
N LEU A 95 -10.14 -11.48 7.49
CA LEU A 95 -11.58 -11.66 7.46
C LEU A 95 -12.07 -12.13 6.08
N ARG A 96 -11.48 -11.58 5.01
CA ARG A 96 -11.76 -11.98 3.63
C ARG A 96 -11.38 -13.44 3.38
N LEU A 97 -10.16 -13.85 3.76
CA LEU A 97 -9.71 -15.24 3.62
C LEU A 97 -10.62 -16.22 4.39
N ARG A 98 -10.98 -15.88 5.63
CA ARG A 98 -11.89 -16.66 6.46
C ARG A 98 -13.30 -16.78 5.85
N LYS A 99 -13.82 -15.71 5.24
CA LYS A 99 -15.14 -15.70 4.58
C LYS A 99 -15.18 -16.58 3.33
N TYR A 100 -14.11 -16.64 2.54
CA TYR A 100 -14.04 -17.43 1.33
C TYR A 100 -13.50 -18.85 1.54
N GLY A 101 -13.26 -19.25 2.80
CA GLY A 101 -12.75 -20.59 3.12
C GLY A 101 -11.37 -20.88 2.52
N LYS A 102 -10.61 -19.86 2.13
CA LYS A 102 -9.26 -20.01 1.61
C LYS A 102 -8.28 -19.87 2.76
N ALA A 103 -7.77 -20.99 3.26
CA ALA A 103 -6.63 -21.01 4.15
C ALA A 103 -5.35 -21.04 3.31
N CYS A 104 -4.36 -20.22 3.68
CA CYS A 104 -2.99 -20.40 3.20
C CYS A 104 -2.31 -21.51 4.04
N HIS A 105 -2.84 -22.72 3.98
CA HIS A 105 -2.13 -23.95 4.35
C HIS A 105 -2.81 -25.16 3.70
#